data_AF-A0A536X0G1-F1
#
_entry.id   AF-A0A536X0G1-F1
#
_cell.length_a   1.000
_cell.length_b   1.000
_cell.length_c   1.000
_cell.angle_alpha   90.00
_cell.angle_beta   90.00
_cell.angle_gamma   90.00
#
_symmetry.space_group_name_H-M   'P 1'
#
loop_
_entity.id
_entity.type
_entity.pdbx_description
1 polymer ?
#
loop_
_entity_poly.entity_id
_entity_poly.type
_entity_poly.pdbx_seq_one_letter_code
_entity_poly.pdbx_strand_id
1 'polypeptide(L)'
;MFSYHQYCPVARACEILADRWTPLIVRELLFGSRHFNELLRGLPGISRSLLVARLQHLEDSGVIERHTGARPNVTEYILTGAGSDLADVIKSLGTWAIKWAFADPKPDELNPALFLWKMHQRVDHRELPPGRTVVQFNLTGRKGRTLWLVLVARDISSCLKPPGFDSDLIVRADVSVLYRVWAGLIDYHTAVRRGEVVLEGPPALVRAFPRWFMWSPLVDVAQACRERQSRRRRLPAVVRGEQSVAAALKMADQQSP
;
A
#
# COMPACT_ATOMS: atom_id res chain seq x y z
N MET A 1 -26.10 11.02 -9.38
CA MET A 1 -25.73 10.01 -8.36
C MET A 1 -26.51 8.74 -8.67
N PHE A 2 -25.85 7.59 -8.78
CA PHE A 2 -26.57 6.32 -9.01
C PHE A 2 -27.23 5.88 -7.70
N SER A 3 -28.51 5.52 -7.75
CA SER A 3 -29.27 4.99 -6.62
C SER A 3 -29.70 3.57 -6.97
N TYR A 4 -29.47 2.62 -6.08
CA TYR A 4 -29.93 1.24 -6.25
C TYR A 4 -31.43 1.08 -5.97
N HIS A 5 -32.08 2.08 -5.38
CA HIS A 5 -33.49 2.04 -4.96
C HIS A 5 -33.81 0.84 -4.06
N GLN A 6 -32.86 0.45 -3.21
CA GLN A 6 -32.99 -0.65 -2.26
C GLN A 6 -32.92 -0.14 -0.83
N TYR A 7 -33.81 -0.65 0.02
CA TYR A 7 -33.72 -0.45 1.47
C TYR A 7 -32.72 -1.46 2.07
N CYS A 8 -31.45 -1.32 1.70
CA CYS A 8 -30.36 -2.19 2.13
C CYS A 8 -29.15 -1.34 2.54
N PRO A 9 -28.66 -1.47 3.79
CA PRO A 9 -27.49 -0.71 4.26
C PRO A 9 -26.24 -0.93 3.39
N VAL A 10 -26.05 -2.13 2.86
CA VAL A 10 -24.91 -2.44 1.96
C VAL A 10 -25.06 -1.72 0.63
N ALA A 11 -26.27 -1.69 0.04
CA ALA A 11 -26.51 -0.94 -1.20
C ALA A 11 -26.23 0.55 -1.00
N ARG A 12 -26.65 1.13 0.14
CA ARG A 12 -26.35 2.53 0.50
C ARG A 12 -24.85 2.78 0.64
N ALA A 13 -24.11 1.88 1.28
CA ALA A 13 -22.66 1.97 1.34
C ALA A 13 -22.01 1.89 -0.06
N CYS A 14 -22.54 1.06 -0.96
CA CYS A 14 -22.04 0.96 -2.34
C CYS A 14 -22.27 2.25 -3.14
N GLU A 15 -23.37 2.97 -2.94
CA GLU A 15 -23.61 4.28 -3.59
C GLU A 15 -22.53 5.31 -3.24
N ILE A 16 -21.93 5.17 -2.05
CA ILE A 16 -20.87 6.04 -1.57
C ILE A 16 -19.50 5.52 -2.02
N LEU A 17 -19.22 4.25 -1.77
CA LEU A 17 -17.88 3.67 -1.78
C LEU A 17 -17.55 2.86 -3.03
N ALA A 18 -18.53 2.28 -3.73
CA ALA A 18 -18.30 1.29 -4.78
C ALA A 18 -17.95 1.90 -6.15
N ASP A 19 -17.20 2.99 -6.15
CA ASP A 19 -16.46 3.44 -7.32
C ASP A 19 -15.00 3.00 -7.24
N ARG A 20 -14.36 2.77 -8.39
CA ARG A 20 -12.97 2.31 -8.47
C ARG A 20 -11.99 3.12 -7.61
N TRP A 21 -12.15 4.43 -7.50
CA TRP A 21 -11.19 5.30 -6.82
C TRP A 21 -11.58 5.67 -5.39
N THR A 22 -12.85 5.65 -5.03
CA THR A 22 -13.31 6.11 -3.71
C THR A 22 -12.64 5.37 -2.55
N PRO A 23 -12.56 4.02 -2.52
CA PRO A 23 -11.90 3.30 -1.43
C PRO A 23 -10.41 3.63 -1.35
N LEU A 24 -9.77 3.92 -2.48
CA LEU A 24 -8.36 4.28 -2.53
C LEU A 24 -8.12 5.71 -2.02
N ILE A 25 -9.04 6.65 -2.31
CA ILE A 25 -9.02 8.01 -1.74
C ILE A 25 -9.15 7.95 -0.23
N VAL A 26 -10.16 7.22 0.27
CA VAL A 26 -10.38 7.01 1.71
C VAL A 26 -9.13 6.39 2.35
N ARG A 27 -8.52 5.39 1.71
CA ARG A 27 -7.24 4.79 2.15
C ARG A 27 -6.11 5.82 2.26
N GLU A 28 -5.95 6.74 1.30
CA GLU A 28 -4.91 7.78 1.39
C GLU A 28 -5.15 8.75 2.55
N LEU A 29 -6.40 9.12 2.79
CA LEU A 29 -6.79 9.99 3.90
C LEU A 29 -6.55 9.30 5.25
N LEU A 30 -6.89 8.01 5.37
CA LEU A 30 -6.58 7.18 6.53
C LEU A 30 -5.07 7.06 6.80
N PHE A 31 -4.25 7.14 5.75
CA PHE A 31 -2.79 7.18 5.84
C PHE A 31 -2.22 8.60 5.99
N GLY A 32 -3.07 9.57 6.32
CA GLY A 32 -2.65 10.91 6.74
C GLY A 32 -2.49 11.92 5.61
N SER A 33 -2.82 11.57 4.36
CA SER A 33 -2.88 12.58 3.30
C SER A 33 -3.99 13.57 3.62
N ARG A 34 -3.73 14.86 3.49
CA ARG A 34 -4.72 15.93 3.75
C ARG A 34 -4.91 16.86 2.57
N HIS A 35 -3.94 16.95 1.69
CA HIS A 35 -3.99 17.88 0.57
C HIS A 35 -4.22 17.20 -0.78
N PHE A 36 -4.83 17.92 -1.72
CA PHE A 36 -5.13 17.42 -3.06
C PHE A 36 -3.91 16.83 -3.78
N ASN A 37 -2.76 17.51 -3.70
CA ASN A 37 -1.53 17.05 -4.36
C ASN A 37 -0.92 15.80 -3.70
N GLU A 38 -1.18 15.57 -2.41
CA GLU A 38 -0.76 14.34 -1.72
C GLU A 38 -1.61 13.17 -2.20
N LEU A 39 -2.93 13.36 -2.28
CA LEU A 39 -3.86 12.38 -2.84
C LEU A 39 -3.47 12.00 -4.28
N LEU A 40 -3.15 12.98 -5.13
CA LEU A 40 -2.69 12.70 -6.49
C LEU A 40 -1.39 11.87 -6.54
N ARG A 41 -0.44 12.13 -5.64
CA ARG A 41 0.82 11.36 -5.55
C ARG A 41 0.56 9.93 -5.07
N GLY A 42 -0.36 9.77 -4.13
CA GLY A 42 -0.77 8.46 -3.60
C GLY A 42 -1.65 7.63 -4.54
N LEU A 43 -2.25 8.27 -5.55
CA LEU A 43 -3.20 7.67 -6.49
C LEU A 43 -2.75 7.84 -7.95
N PRO A 44 -1.58 7.27 -8.35
CA PRO A 44 -1.12 7.40 -9.72
C PRO A 44 -2.14 6.81 -10.69
N GLY A 45 -2.58 7.62 -11.66
CA GLY A 45 -3.55 7.24 -12.69
C GLY A 45 -4.95 7.84 -12.50
N ILE A 46 -5.27 8.43 -11.34
CA ILE A 46 -6.51 9.21 -11.20
C ILE A 46 -6.37 10.54 -11.95
N SER A 47 -7.41 10.96 -12.68
CA SER A 47 -7.43 12.29 -13.27
C SER A 47 -7.76 13.33 -12.20
N ARG A 48 -7.28 14.57 -12.38
CA ARG A 48 -7.58 15.67 -11.47
C ARG A 48 -9.08 15.93 -11.36
N SER A 49 -9.80 15.94 -12.48
CA SER A 49 -11.24 16.15 -12.53
C SER A 49 -12.01 15.06 -11.78
N LEU A 50 -11.59 13.79 -11.93
CA LEU A 50 -12.21 12.69 -11.20
C LEU A 50 -11.94 12.77 -9.70
N LEU A 51 -10.71 13.12 -9.29
CA LEU A 51 -10.40 13.31 -7.87
C LEU A 51 -11.25 14.43 -7.26
N VAL A 52 -11.41 15.57 -7.94
CA VAL A 52 -12.31 16.66 -7.49
C VAL A 52 -13.73 16.15 -7.33
N ALA A 53 -14.28 15.47 -8.33
CA ALA A 53 -15.64 14.93 -8.29
C ALA A 53 -15.84 13.93 -7.14
N ARG A 54 -14.84 13.08 -6.88
CA ARG A 54 -14.90 12.09 -5.80
C ARG A 54 -14.77 12.71 -4.41
N LEU A 55 -13.94 13.75 -4.26
CA LEU A 55 -13.85 14.50 -3.01
C LEU A 55 -15.15 15.24 -2.70
N GLN A 56 -15.75 15.90 -3.70
CA GLN A 56 -17.06 16.54 -3.54
C GLN A 56 -18.13 15.52 -3.11
N HIS A 57 -18.17 14.36 -3.76
CA HIS A 57 -19.12 13.29 -3.40
C HIS A 57 -18.93 12.77 -1.97
N LEU A 58 -17.68 12.65 -1.50
CA LEU A 58 -17.38 12.25 -0.12
C LEU A 58 -17.76 13.35 0.89
N GLU A 59 -17.60 14.63 0.51
CA GLU A 59 -18.02 15.79 1.31
C GLU A 59 -19.55 15.82 1.42
N ASP A 60 -20.26 15.71 0.30
CA ASP A 60 -21.73 15.66 0.23
C ASP A 60 -22.32 14.47 1.02
N SER A 61 -21.58 13.36 1.09
CA SER A 61 -21.97 12.15 1.84
C SER A 61 -21.57 12.21 3.33
N GLY A 62 -20.94 13.30 3.80
CA GLY A 62 -20.51 13.46 5.19
C GLY A 62 -19.35 12.55 5.60
N VAL A 63 -18.60 11.98 4.64
CA VAL A 63 -17.44 11.12 4.88
C VAL A 63 -16.18 11.95 5.15
N ILE A 64 -16.08 13.11 4.50
CA ILE A 64 -15.00 14.07 4.73
C ILE A 64 -15.55 15.46 4.96
N GLU A 65 -14.76 16.29 5.60
CA GLU A 65 -14.93 17.74 5.66
C GLU A 65 -13.80 18.42 4.90
N ARG A 66 -14.14 19.53 4.24
CA ARG A 66 -13.18 20.38 3.53
C ARG A 66 -12.90 21.62 4.37
N HIS A 67 -11.66 21.78 4.82
CA HIS A 67 -11.23 22.92 5.62
C HIS A 67 -10.37 23.84 4.75
N THR A 68 -10.80 25.09 4.59
CA THR A 68 -9.95 26.14 3.99
C THR A 68 -9.21 26.84 5.11
N GLY A 69 -7.90 26.60 5.22
CA GLY A 69 -7.09 27.18 6.28
C GLY A 69 -7.04 28.71 6.24
N ALA A 70 -6.47 29.33 7.28
CA ALA A 70 -6.30 30.79 7.37
C ALA A 70 -5.36 31.37 6.29
N ARG A 71 -4.56 30.53 5.62
CA ARG A 71 -3.74 30.92 4.47
C ARG A 71 -4.53 30.75 3.17
N PRO A 72 -4.51 31.73 2.26
CA PRO A 72 -5.16 31.59 0.96
C PRO A 72 -4.67 30.32 0.24
N ASN A 73 -5.60 29.57 -0.35
CA ASN A 73 -5.35 28.41 -1.21
C ASN A 73 -4.81 27.14 -0.53
N VAL A 74 -4.85 27.02 0.80
CA VAL A 74 -4.59 25.73 1.47
C VAL A 74 -5.91 25.07 1.82
N THR A 75 -6.29 24.08 1.02
CA THR A 75 -7.44 23.21 1.29
C THR A 75 -6.96 21.89 1.89
N GLU A 76 -7.56 21.54 3.02
CA GLU A 76 -7.42 20.25 3.69
C GLU A 76 -8.71 19.44 3.56
N TYR A 77 -8.54 18.13 3.43
CA TYR A 77 -9.61 17.14 3.45
C TYR A 77 -9.40 16.27 4.69
N ILE A 78 -10.39 16.28 5.59
CA ILE A 78 -10.30 15.61 6.88
C ILE A 78 -11.43 14.58 6.96
N LEU A 79 -11.14 13.35 7.40
CA LEU A 79 -12.18 12.35 7.63
C LEU A 79 -13.07 12.77 8.80
N THR A 80 -14.38 12.63 8.62
CA THR A 80 -15.34 12.76 9.74
C THR A 80 -15.30 11.51 10.63
N GLY A 81 -16.17 11.44 11.64
CA GLY A 81 -16.42 10.19 12.36
C GLY A 81 -16.84 9.05 11.41
N ALA A 82 -17.78 9.34 10.51
CA ALA A 82 -18.24 8.37 9.51
C ALA A 82 -17.12 7.94 8.55
N GLY A 83 -16.24 8.86 8.15
CA GLY A 83 -15.07 8.52 7.33
C GLY A 83 -14.01 7.72 8.06
N SER A 84 -13.84 7.96 9.36
CA SER A 84 -12.89 7.21 10.20
C SER A 84 -13.31 5.75 10.38
N ASP A 85 -14.62 5.50 10.53
CA ASP A 85 -15.18 4.13 10.63
C ASP A 85 -14.93 3.28 9.38
N LEU A 86 -14.65 3.90 8.22
CA LEU A 86 -14.28 3.19 7.00
C LEU A 86 -12.92 2.48 7.09
N ALA A 87 -12.11 2.76 8.12
CA ALA A 87 -10.85 2.06 8.35
C ALA A 87 -11.04 0.53 8.37
N ASP A 88 -12.08 0.04 9.05
CA ASP A 88 -12.35 -1.39 9.16
C ASP A 88 -12.86 -1.99 7.83
N VAL A 89 -13.59 -1.22 7.04
CA VAL A 89 -14.02 -1.62 5.69
C VAL A 89 -12.81 -1.77 4.76
N ILE A 90 -11.91 -0.77 4.75
CA ILE A 90 -10.68 -0.81 3.95
C ILE A 90 -9.77 -1.96 4.40
N LYS A 91 -9.64 -2.18 5.71
CA LYS A 91 -8.88 -3.32 6.26
C LYS A 91 -9.49 -4.66 5.84
N SER A 92 -10.81 -4.78 5.87
CA SER A 92 -11.52 -5.99 5.46
C SER A 92 -11.35 -6.29 3.97
N LEU A 93 -11.43 -5.27 3.11
CA LEU A 93 -11.13 -5.37 1.68
C LEU A 93 -9.70 -5.85 1.44
N GLY A 94 -8.71 -5.25 2.10
CA GLY A 94 -7.31 -5.65 2.00
C GLY A 94 -7.07 -7.08 2.50
N THR A 95 -7.70 -7.46 3.60
CA THR A 95 -7.64 -8.82 4.16
C THR A 95 -8.22 -9.86 3.20
N TRP A 96 -9.36 -9.56 2.58
CA TRP A 96 -9.96 -10.41 1.56
C TRP A 96 -9.04 -10.54 0.34
N ALA A 97 -8.47 -9.42 -0.13
CA ALA A 97 -7.54 -9.43 -1.25
C ALA A 97 -6.34 -10.32 -0.94
N ILE A 98 -5.74 -10.22 0.26
CA ILE A 98 -4.61 -11.08 0.66
C ILE A 98 -4.95 -12.57 0.62
N LYS A 99 -6.18 -12.93 1.00
CA LYS A 99 -6.62 -14.33 1.01
C LYS A 99 -6.85 -14.89 -0.39
N TRP A 100 -7.37 -14.09 -1.31
CA TRP A 100 -7.97 -14.60 -2.56
C TRP A 100 -7.41 -14.00 -3.85
N ALA A 101 -6.81 -12.81 -3.78
CA ALA A 101 -6.50 -11.98 -4.95
C ALA A 101 -5.13 -11.27 -4.87
N PHE A 102 -4.29 -11.56 -3.88
CA PHE A 102 -2.98 -10.93 -3.69
C PHE A 102 -1.87 -11.97 -3.88
N ALA A 103 -1.14 -11.83 -4.98
CA ALA A 103 0.01 -12.66 -5.31
C ALA A 103 1.30 -11.83 -5.23
N ASP A 104 2.41 -12.38 -5.74
CA ASP A 104 3.62 -11.59 -5.92
C ASP A 104 3.35 -10.40 -6.88
N PRO A 105 3.97 -9.23 -6.62
CA PRO A 105 3.79 -8.05 -7.47
C PRO A 105 4.15 -8.34 -8.93
N LYS A 106 3.29 -7.91 -9.85
CA LYS A 106 3.57 -7.95 -11.29
C LYS A 106 4.52 -6.82 -11.68
N PRO A 107 5.33 -6.98 -12.74
CA PRO A 107 6.28 -5.95 -13.14
C PRO A 107 5.67 -4.56 -13.38
N ASP A 108 4.46 -4.48 -13.92
CA ASP A 108 3.74 -3.23 -14.19
C ASP A 108 3.17 -2.56 -12.92
N GLU A 109 3.07 -3.27 -11.81
CA GLU A 109 2.64 -2.76 -10.51
C GLU A 109 3.81 -2.14 -9.71
N LEU A 110 5.06 -2.41 -10.13
CA LEU A 110 6.27 -1.91 -9.48
C LEU A 110 6.51 -0.44 -9.83
N ASN A 111 6.33 0.45 -8.86
CA ASN A 111 6.58 1.87 -9.00
C ASN A 111 7.42 2.40 -7.83
N PRO A 112 8.74 2.63 -8.04
CA PRO A 112 9.64 3.16 -7.01
C PRO A 112 9.13 4.43 -6.30
N ALA A 113 8.54 5.38 -7.04
CA ALA A 113 8.05 6.63 -6.46
C ALA A 113 6.82 6.40 -5.57
N LEU A 114 5.89 5.55 -6.02
CA LEU A 114 4.73 5.18 -5.22
C LEU A 114 5.16 4.36 -3.99
N PHE A 115 6.12 3.46 -4.14
CA PHE A 115 6.68 2.69 -3.04
C PHE A 115 7.21 3.61 -1.94
N LEU A 116 8.06 4.58 -2.32
CA LEU A 116 8.61 5.52 -1.36
C LEU A 116 7.56 6.44 -0.75
N TRP A 117 6.56 6.83 -1.55
CA TRP A 117 5.37 7.50 -1.05
C TRP A 117 4.61 6.65 -0.02
N LYS A 118 4.54 5.32 -0.18
CA LYS A 118 3.92 4.46 0.84
C LYS A 118 4.77 4.28 2.08
N MET A 119 6.08 4.25 1.92
CA MET A 119 6.99 4.21 3.07
C MET A 119 6.90 5.48 3.91
N HIS A 120 6.85 6.67 3.30
CA HIS A 120 6.84 7.93 4.05
C HIS A 120 5.60 8.08 4.95
N GLN A 121 4.43 7.59 4.49
CA GLN A 121 3.17 7.59 5.26
C GLN A 121 3.19 6.66 6.49
N ARG A 122 4.26 5.86 6.64
CA ARG A 122 4.32 4.74 7.57
C ARG A 122 5.58 4.76 8.42
N VAL A 123 6.23 5.90 8.53
CA VAL A 123 7.36 6.09 9.42
C VAL A 123 6.89 6.18 10.88
N ASP A 124 7.55 5.47 11.79
CA ASP A 124 7.39 5.65 13.22
C ASP A 124 8.31 6.78 13.70
N HIS A 125 7.72 7.96 13.93
CA HIS A 125 8.44 9.15 14.37
C HIS A 125 9.20 8.95 15.70
N ARG A 126 8.84 7.96 16.52
CA ARG A 126 9.48 7.68 17.82
C ARG A 126 10.80 6.91 17.67
N GLU A 127 10.98 6.23 16.54
CA GLU A 127 12.14 5.40 16.24
C GLU A 127 13.20 6.17 15.42
N LEU A 128 12.87 7.39 14.97
CA LEU A 128 13.78 8.23 14.20
C LEU A 128 14.92 8.76 15.09
N PRO A 129 16.15 8.81 14.55
CA PRO A 129 17.26 9.46 15.25
C PRO A 129 16.99 10.97 15.40
N PRO A 130 17.63 11.62 16.39
CA PRO A 130 17.51 13.07 16.56
C PRO A 130 18.11 13.81 15.35
N GLY A 131 17.45 14.88 14.93
CA GLY A 131 17.89 15.71 13.81
C GLY A 131 17.29 15.28 12.46
N ARG A 132 17.96 15.66 11.37
CA ARG A 132 17.60 15.28 10.00
C ARG A 132 18.36 14.01 9.63
N THR A 133 17.67 13.07 9.00
CA THR A 133 18.29 11.91 8.36
C THR A 133 17.81 11.79 6.93
N VAL A 134 18.75 11.73 6.00
CA VAL A 134 18.49 11.60 4.57
C VAL A 134 18.82 10.19 4.14
N VAL A 135 17.80 9.46 3.71
CA VAL A 135 17.95 8.11 3.16
C VAL A 135 17.84 8.17 1.65
N GLN A 136 18.91 7.80 0.96
CA GLN A 136 18.92 7.63 -0.49
C GLN A 136 18.58 6.19 -0.86
N PHE A 137 17.61 6.02 -1.74
CA PHE A 137 17.21 4.72 -2.29
C PHE A 137 17.71 4.62 -3.73
N ASN A 138 18.69 3.77 -3.98
CA ASN A 138 19.18 3.41 -5.30
C ASN A 138 18.46 2.12 -5.75
N LEU A 139 17.31 2.28 -6.40
CA LEU A 139 16.45 1.16 -6.76
C LEU A 139 16.71 0.68 -8.18
N THR A 140 16.90 -0.62 -8.36
CA THR A 140 17.03 -1.28 -9.67
C THR A 140 15.72 -1.95 -10.10
N GLY A 141 15.73 -2.60 -11.26
CA GLY A 141 14.56 -3.28 -11.83
C GLY A 141 13.70 -2.36 -12.70
N ARG A 142 12.41 -2.68 -12.81
CA ARG A 142 11.48 -1.93 -13.67
C ARG A 142 11.27 -0.51 -13.15
N LYS A 143 11.52 0.48 -14.02
CA LYS A 143 11.52 1.91 -13.67
C LYS A 143 12.48 2.27 -12.52
N GLY A 144 13.51 1.45 -12.31
CA GLY A 144 14.56 1.67 -11.31
C GLY A 144 15.15 3.08 -11.42
N ARG A 145 15.37 3.71 -10.26
CA ARG A 145 15.82 5.10 -10.15
C ARG A 145 16.33 5.39 -8.75
N THR A 146 17.01 6.52 -8.61
CA THR A 146 17.37 7.07 -7.30
C THR A 146 16.27 7.98 -6.76
N LEU A 147 15.95 7.83 -5.48
CA LEU A 147 14.96 8.60 -4.75
C LEU A 147 15.47 8.90 -3.33
N TRP A 148 14.85 9.83 -2.61
CA TRP A 148 15.26 10.18 -1.25
C TRP A 148 14.06 10.27 -0.30
N LEU A 149 14.27 9.83 0.93
CA LEU A 149 13.44 10.22 2.07
C LEU A 149 14.25 11.16 2.95
N VAL A 150 13.68 12.33 3.24
CA VAL A 150 14.19 13.25 4.24
C VAL A 150 13.33 13.08 5.47
N LEU A 151 13.94 12.57 6.54
CA LEU A 151 13.30 12.26 7.81
C LEU A 151 13.67 13.35 8.81
N VAL A 152 12.68 14.14 9.22
CA VAL A 152 12.77 15.07 10.35
C VAL A 152 11.64 14.73 11.31
N ALA A 153 11.85 14.90 12.62
CA ALA A 153 10.93 14.42 13.66
C ALA A 153 9.43 14.75 13.42
N ARG A 154 9.11 15.88 12.76
CA ARG A 154 7.74 16.30 12.45
C ARG A 154 7.43 16.46 10.96
N ASP A 155 8.41 16.22 10.09
CA ASP A 155 8.24 16.40 8.65
C ASP A 155 9.01 15.31 7.90
N ILE A 156 8.28 14.58 7.08
CA ILE A 156 8.78 13.45 6.32
C ILE A 156 8.50 13.72 4.86
N SER A 157 9.56 13.89 4.09
CA SER A 157 9.46 14.28 2.69
C SER A 157 10.01 13.19 1.78
N SER A 158 9.19 12.75 0.82
CA SER A 158 9.65 11.90 -0.29
C SER A 158 10.07 12.76 -1.48
N CYS A 159 11.33 12.65 -1.91
CA CYS A 159 11.90 13.47 -2.96
C CYS A 159 12.28 12.61 -4.18
N LEU A 160 11.88 13.05 -5.37
CA LEU A 160 12.26 12.42 -6.65
C LEU A 160 13.56 12.98 -7.23
N LYS A 161 14.02 14.11 -6.68
CA LYS A 161 15.26 14.81 -7.03
C LYS A 161 16.12 14.93 -5.77
N PRO A 162 17.44 15.12 -5.91
CA PRO A 162 18.32 15.34 -4.77
C PRO A 162 17.78 16.47 -3.88
N PRO A 163 17.67 16.27 -2.55
CA PRO A 163 17.07 17.24 -1.65
C PRO A 163 17.99 18.42 -1.29
N GLY A 164 19.22 18.46 -1.82
CA GLY A 164 20.23 19.47 -1.47
C GLY A 164 20.95 19.20 -0.14
N PHE A 165 20.85 17.97 0.37
CA PHE A 165 21.51 17.49 1.57
C PHE A 165 22.30 16.22 1.25
N ASP A 166 23.38 15.98 2.00
CA ASP A 166 24.12 14.74 1.93
C ASP A 166 23.27 13.55 2.39
N SER A 167 23.52 12.39 1.80
CA SER A 167 22.83 11.14 2.15
C SER A 167 23.51 10.50 3.35
N ASP A 168 22.80 10.38 4.47
CA ASP A 168 23.30 9.73 5.69
C ASP A 168 23.27 8.20 5.60
N LEU A 169 22.32 7.67 4.82
CA LEU A 169 22.13 6.23 4.60
C LEU A 169 21.76 5.98 3.14
N ILE A 170 22.37 4.98 2.52
CA ILE A 170 22.08 4.56 1.15
C ILE A 170 21.52 3.13 1.19
N VAL A 171 20.35 2.94 0.59
CA VAL A 171 19.69 1.63 0.42
C VAL A 171 19.76 1.25 -1.05
N ARG A 172 20.32 0.07 -1.35
CA ARG A 172 20.36 -0.50 -2.70
C ARG A 172 19.55 -1.80 -2.71
N ALA A 173 18.61 -1.91 -3.65
CA ALA A 173 17.80 -3.11 -3.82
C ALA A 173 17.07 -3.08 -5.17
N ASP A 174 16.65 -4.24 -5.66
CA ASP A 174 15.61 -4.30 -6.68
C ASP A 174 14.27 -3.87 -6.07
N VAL A 175 13.51 -3.04 -6.79
CA VAL A 175 12.22 -2.53 -6.30
C VAL A 175 11.25 -3.67 -5.95
N SER A 176 11.27 -4.79 -6.68
CA SER A 176 10.43 -5.96 -6.42
C SER A 176 10.74 -6.61 -5.07
N VAL A 177 12.01 -6.65 -4.67
CA VAL A 177 12.44 -7.16 -3.36
C VAL A 177 11.86 -6.29 -2.26
N LEU A 178 11.96 -4.97 -2.39
CA LEU A 178 11.40 -4.05 -1.39
C LEU A 178 9.89 -4.13 -1.28
N TYR A 179 9.16 -4.26 -2.39
CA TYR A 179 7.70 -4.50 -2.35
C TYR A 179 7.36 -5.81 -1.64
N ARG A 180 8.14 -6.88 -1.89
CA ARG A 180 7.93 -8.17 -1.21
C ARG A 180 8.21 -8.06 0.28
N VAL A 181 9.27 -7.37 0.70
CA VAL A 181 9.54 -7.11 2.13
C VAL A 181 8.37 -6.34 2.73
N TRP A 182 7.96 -5.25 2.08
CA TRP A 182 6.89 -4.37 2.55
C TRP A 182 5.54 -5.07 2.73
N ALA A 183 5.22 -5.97 1.80
CA ALA A 183 4.02 -6.79 1.83
C ALA A 183 4.11 -8.00 2.77
N GLY A 184 5.23 -8.19 3.49
CA GLY A 184 5.44 -9.33 4.39
C GLY A 184 5.67 -10.66 3.67
N LEU A 185 5.98 -10.60 2.37
CA LEU A 185 6.17 -11.77 1.51
C LEU A 185 7.55 -12.41 1.71
N ILE A 186 8.55 -11.59 2.03
CA ILE A 186 9.88 -12.01 2.44
C ILE A 186 10.27 -11.24 3.71
N ASP A 187 11.05 -11.87 4.57
CA ASP A 187 11.59 -11.23 5.76
C ASP A 187 12.72 -10.26 5.40
N TYR A 188 12.70 -9.06 5.98
CA TYR A 188 13.70 -8.01 5.74
C TYR A 188 15.12 -8.50 6.05
N HIS A 189 15.32 -9.13 7.22
CA HIS A 189 16.65 -9.56 7.64
C HIS A 189 17.20 -10.64 6.71
N THR A 190 16.34 -11.50 6.18
CA THR A 190 16.69 -12.53 5.20
C THR A 190 17.11 -11.90 3.88
N ALA A 191 16.40 -10.88 3.39
CA ALA A 191 16.78 -10.15 2.18
C ALA A 191 18.15 -9.45 2.33
N VAL A 192 18.43 -8.88 3.51
CA VAL A 192 19.74 -8.29 3.82
C VAL A 192 20.85 -9.35 3.86
N ARG A 193 20.64 -10.48 4.56
CA ARG A 193 21.63 -11.58 4.60
C ARG A 193 21.95 -12.17 3.23
N ARG A 194 20.99 -12.15 2.30
CA ARG A 194 21.16 -12.62 0.91
C ARG A 194 21.82 -11.58 -0.01
N GLY A 195 22.05 -10.36 0.48
CA GLY A 195 22.56 -9.25 -0.34
C GLY A 195 21.53 -8.69 -1.33
N GLU A 196 20.25 -9.05 -1.19
CA GLU A 196 19.16 -8.53 -2.03
C GLU A 196 18.75 -7.10 -1.62
N VAL A 197 19.01 -6.75 -0.36
CA VAL A 197 18.92 -5.39 0.18
C VAL A 197 20.25 -5.06 0.84
N VAL A 198 20.93 -4.02 0.36
CA VAL A 198 22.21 -3.55 0.88
C VAL A 198 22.04 -2.16 1.48
N LEU A 199 22.59 -1.94 2.67
CA LEU A 199 22.59 -0.65 3.35
C LEU A 199 24.03 -0.17 3.56
N GLU A 200 24.32 1.05 3.15
CA GLU A 200 25.62 1.71 3.30
C GLU A 200 25.42 2.99 4.13
N GLY A 201 26.15 3.12 5.23
CA GLY A 201 26.07 4.28 6.12
C GLY A 201 26.59 3.95 7.53
N PRO A 202 26.47 4.89 8.49
CA PRO A 202 26.87 4.67 9.87
C PRO A 202 26.21 3.42 10.49
N PRO A 203 26.96 2.56 11.21
CA PRO A 203 26.40 1.31 11.75
C PRO A 203 25.17 1.47 12.64
N ALA A 204 25.05 2.60 13.34
CA ALA A 204 23.88 2.91 14.16
C ALA A 204 22.61 3.09 13.30
N LEU A 205 22.70 3.81 12.17
CA LEU A 205 21.57 4.03 11.27
C LEU A 205 21.20 2.75 10.53
N VAL A 206 22.18 1.97 10.07
CA VAL A 206 21.94 0.67 9.42
C VAL A 206 21.16 -0.28 10.32
N ARG A 207 21.51 -0.36 11.62
CA ARG A 207 20.80 -1.20 12.59
C ARG A 207 19.40 -0.69 12.92
N ALA A 208 19.21 0.63 12.98
CA ALA A 208 17.94 1.25 13.33
C ALA A 208 16.92 1.28 12.18
N PHE A 209 17.39 1.34 10.93
CA PHE A 209 16.57 1.47 9.72
C PHE A 209 15.28 0.63 9.67
N PRO A 210 15.28 -0.70 9.92
CA PRO A 210 14.06 -1.49 9.84
C PRO A 210 13.00 -1.12 10.89
N ARG A 211 13.39 -0.47 11.99
CA ARG A 211 12.47 -0.02 13.05
C ARG A 211 11.80 1.31 12.72
N TRP A 212 12.35 2.08 11.78
CA TRP A 212 11.79 3.38 11.40
C TRP A 212 10.45 3.27 10.70
N PHE A 213 10.06 2.10 10.21
CA PHE A 213 8.84 1.93 9.44
C PHE A 213 7.89 0.97 10.14
N MET A 214 6.66 1.42 10.33
CA MET A 214 5.54 0.55 10.61
C MET A 214 5.16 -0.17 9.31
N TRP A 215 5.60 -1.42 9.16
CA TRP A 215 5.30 -2.27 8.00
C TRP A 215 3.79 -2.32 7.68
N SER A 216 3.44 -2.83 6.50
CA SER A 216 2.04 -2.85 6.03
C SER A 216 1.08 -3.35 7.14
N PRO A 217 -0.05 -2.68 7.41
CA PRO A 217 -1.02 -3.09 8.43
C PRO A 217 -1.58 -4.51 8.25
N LEU A 218 -1.30 -5.12 7.10
CA LEU A 218 -1.79 -6.43 6.71
C LEU A 218 -0.68 -7.50 6.65
N VAL A 219 0.53 -7.21 7.13
CA VAL A 219 1.67 -8.15 7.11
C VAL A 219 1.30 -9.48 7.79
N ASP A 220 0.67 -9.44 8.96
CA ASP A 220 0.33 -10.65 9.71
C ASP A 220 -0.65 -11.56 8.94
N VAL A 221 -1.62 -10.94 8.23
CA VAL A 221 -2.56 -11.66 7.38
C VAL A 221 -1.82 -12.30 6.20
N ALA A 222 -0.89 -11.57 5.58
CA ALA A 222 -0.11 -12.06 4.45
C ALA A 222 0.78 -13.25 4.84
N GLN A 223 1.44 -13.17 5.99
CA GLN A 223 2.26 -14.25 6.54
C GLN A 223 1.41 -15.49 6.83
N ALA A 224 0.29 -15.34 7.55
CA ALA A 224 -0.61 -16.46 7.87
C ALA A 224 -1.18 -17.14 6.61
N CYS A 225 -1.53 -16.37 5.58
CA CYS A 225 -1.99 -16.91 4.30
C CYS A 225 -0.91 -17.73 3.57
N ARG A 226 0.36 -17.28 3.61
CA ARG A 226 1.49 -18.02 3.01
C ARG A 226 1.79 -19.32 3.74
N GLU A 227 1.74 -19.32 5.07
CA GLU A 227 1.91 -20.55 5.85
C GLU A 227 0.85 -21.58 5.48
N ARG A 228 -0.42 -21.16 5.33
CA ARG A 228 -1.50 -22.04 4.88
C ARG A 228 -1.29 -22.56 3.46
N GLN A 229 -0.90 -21.69 2.52
CA GLN A 229 -0.64 -22.08 1.13
C GLN A 229 0.56 -23.03 1.00
N SER A 230 1.66 -22.77 1.72
CA SER A 230 2.84 -23.63 1.73
C SER A 230 2.56 -24.99 2.35
N ARG A 231 1.80 -25.05 3.46
CA ARG A 231 1.28 -26.30 4.04
C ARG A 231 0.41 -27.05 3.02
N ARG A 232 -0.52 -26.37 2.35
CA ARG A 232 -1.39 -26.97 1.32
C ARG A 232 -0.60 -27.51 0.11
N ARG A 233 0.45 -26.82 -0.32
CA ARG A 233 1.35 -27.28 -1.40
C ARG A 233 2.19 -28.51 -1.00
N ARG A 234 2.53 -28.65 0.29
CA ARG A 234 3.23 -29.82 0.85
C ARG A 234 2.31 -31.04 1.03
N LEU A 235 0.99 -30.87 0.97
CA LEU A 235 0.07 -32.01 1.01
C LEU A 235 0.11 -32.81 -0.31
N PRO A 236 -0.03 -34.15 -0.26
CA PRO A 236 -0.17 -34.98 -1.45
C PRO A 236 -1.32 -34.48 -2.35
N ALA A 237 -1.17 -34.56 -3.66
CA ALA A 237 -2.15 -34.05 -4.64
C ALA A 237 -3.58 -34.62 -4.44
N VAL A 238 -3.67 -35.85 -3.92
CA VAL A 238 -4.93 -36.52 -3.54
C VAL A 238 -5.74 -35.70 -2.52
N VAL A 239 -5.08 -35.03 -1.57
CA VAL A 239 -5.73 -34.25 -0.50
C VAL A 239 -6.06 -32.82 -0.95
N ARG A 240 -5.49 -32.34 -2.07
CA ARG A 240 -5.72 -30.98 -2.58
C ARG A 240 -7.06 -30.81 -3.31
N GLY A 241 -7.79 -31.90 -3.57
CA GLY A 241 -9.05 -31.90 -4.32
C GLY A 241 -8.88 -31.84 -5.85
N GLU A 242 -7.63 -31.91 -6.35
CA GLU A 242 -7.30 -31.77 -7.77
C GLU A 242 -7.61 -33.04 -8.60
N GLN A 243 -7.85 -34.19 -7.95
CA GLN A 243 -8.23 -35.43 -8.64
C GLN A 243 -9.72 -35.50 -9.04
N SER A 244 -10.60 -34.73 -8.37
CA SER A 244 -12.04 -34.75 -8.67
C SER A 244 -12.38 -34.01 -9.96
N VAL A 245 -11.68 -32.92 -10.27
CA VAL A 245 -11.94 -32.11 -11.49
C VAL A 245 -11.39 -32.81 -12.75
N ALA A 246 -10.22 -33.45 -12.65
CA ALA A 246 -9.63 -34.21 -13.77
C ALA A 246 -10.40 -35.50 -14.08
N ALA A 247 -11.00 -36.15 -13.06
CA ALA A 247 -11.88 -37.30 -13.26
C ALA A 247 -13.22 -36.88 -13.89
N ALA A 248 -13.82 -35.77 -13.45
CA ALA A 248 -15.05 -35.25 -14.03
C ALA A 248 -14.91 -34.83 -15.50
N LEU A 249 -13.77 -34.22 -15.88
CA LEU A 249 -13.47 -33.85 -17.27
C LEU A 249 -13.23 -35.07 -18.17
N LYS A 250 -12.65 -36.17 -17.65
CA LYS A 250 -12.48 -37.42 -18.43
C LYS A 250 -13.77 -38.21 -18.61
N MET A 251 -14.73 -38.10 -17.69
CA MET A 251 -16.03 -38.76 -17.82
C MET A 251 -16.97 -38.04 -18.80
N ALA A 252 -16.83 -36.72 -18.96
CA ALA A 252 -17.61 -35.94 -19.94
C ALA A 252 -17.20 -36.21 -21.41
N ASP A 253 -15.94 -36.62 -21.64
CA ASP A 253 -15.40 -36.86 -22.99
C ASP A 253 -15.67 -38.30 -23.51
N GLN A 254 -16.21 -39.19 -22.66
CA GLN A 254 -16.58 -40.57 -23.03
C GLN A 254 -18.09 -40.77 -23.27
N GLN A 255 -18.88 -39.69 -23.23
CA GLN A 255 -20.35 -39.73 -23.38
C GLN A 255 -20.86 -38.75 -24.45
N SER A 256 -20.13 -38.60 -25.56
CA SER A 256 -20.69 -38.07 -26.80
C SER A 256 -20.67 -39.19 -27.86
N PRO A 257 -21.82 -39.53 -28.48
CA PRO A 257 -21.92 -40.61 -29.46
C PRO A 257 -21.23 -40.29 -30.80
#